data_AF-A0A6G1U111-F1
#
_entry.id   AF-A0A6G1U111-F1
#
_cell.length_a   1.000
_cell.length_b   1.000
_cell.length_c   1.000
_cell.angle_alpha   90.00
_cell.angle_beta   90.00
_cell.angle_gamma   90.00
#
_symmetry.space_group_name_H-M   'P 1'
#
loop_
_entity.id
_entity.type
_entity.pdbx_description
1 polymer ?
#
loop_
_entity_poly.entity_id
_entity_poly.type
_entity_poly.pdbx_seq_one_letter_code
_entity_poly.pdbx_strand_id
1 'polypeptide(L)'
;MEKYLGLEYEDLAEREQFIKDNADSIENMGYTKPIPSDQIEKLKETLADASIKKLEQEEAKKAAVQMYNEEIKGYKLTIKDAADKLKSKSTYVKEPCYKIIDQQTRQVGYYTKEGTLVYQRAARHDELQPNIFKFNPAKTGTDDK
;
A
#
# COMPACT_ATOMS: atom_id res chain seq x y z
N MET A 1 -13.63 -45.92 52.20
CA MET A 1 -12.21 -46.00 51.85
C MET A 1 -11.50 -44.80 52.46
N GLU A 2 -10.33 -45.02 53.03
CA GLU A 2 -9.49 -43.93 53.55
C GLU A 2 -9.00 -43.06 52.40
N LYS A 3 -8.88 -41.75 52.65
CA LYS A 3 -8.47 -40.77 51.63
C LYS A 3 -6.97 -40.88 51.28
N TYR A 4 -6.18 -41.43 52.18
CA TYR A 4 -4.74 -41.53 52.07
C TYR A 4 -4.31 -42.96 52.42
N LEU A 5 -3.35 -43.51 51.68
CA LEU A 5 -2.84 -44.87 51.86
C LEU A 5 -1.31 -44.83 51.66
N GLY A 6 -0.55 -45.51 52.51
CA GLY A 6 0.91 -45.62 52.39
C GLY A 6 1.67 -44.32 52.67
N LEU A 7 1.07 -43.35 53.38
CA LEU A 7 1.75 -42.10 53.75
C LEU A 7 2.85 -42.31 54.80
N GLU A 8 2.85 -43.44 55.50
CA GLU A 8 3.85 -43.87 56.46
C GLU A 8 5.22 -44.17 55.83
N TYR A 9 5.27 -44.45 54.52
CA TYR A 9 6.52 -44.61 53.77
C TYR A 9 6.95 -43.24 53.23
N GLU A 10 8.12 -42.73 53.67
CA GLU A 10 8.66 -41.46 53.20
C GLU A 10 9.18 -41.53 51.75
N ASP A 11 9.75 -42.69 51.38
CA ASP A 11 10.21 -42.93 50.01
C ASP A 11 9.03 -43.27 49.08
N LEU A 12 9.01 -42.61 47.92
CA LEU A 12 7.99 -42.81 46.90
C LEU A 12 8.09 -44.20 46.28
N ALA A 13 9.29 -44.77 46.15
CA ALA A 13 9.48 -46.10 45.59
C ALA A 13 8.90 -47.18 46.51
N GLU A 14 9.15 -47.07 47.81
CA GLU A 14 8.59 -47.97 48.83
C GLU A 14 7.07 -47.84 48.91
N ARG A 15 6.54 -46.60 48.88
CA ARG A 15 5.10 -46.34 48.85
C ARG A 15 4.44 -46.94 47.61
N GLU A 16 5.04 -46.78 46.45
CA GLU A 16 4.53 -47.33 45.19
C GLU A 16 4.51 -48.86 45.23
N GLN A 17 5.56 -49.49 45.73
CA GLN A 17 5.66 -50.95 45.87
C GLN A 17 4.56 -51.48 46.83
N PHE A 18 4.39 -50.84 47.98
CA PHE A 18 3.32 -51.19 48.93
C PHE A 18 1.93 -51.10 48.29
N ILE A 19 1.63 -50.04 47.55
CA ILE A 19 0.33 -49.87 46.89
C ILE A 19 0.14 -50.94 45.80
N LYS A 20 1.18 -51.25 45.02
CA LYS A 20 1.14 -52.27 43.97
C LYS A 20 0.90 -53.68 44.53
N ASP A 21 1.59 -54.03 45.61
CA ASP A 21 1.50 -55.37 46.22
C ASP A 21 0.13 -55.63 46.88
N ASN A 22 -0.61 -54.56 47.24
CA ASN A 22 -1.96 -54.64 47.80
C ASN A 22 -3.07 -54.30 46.78
N ALA A 23 -2.76 -54.01 45.52
CA ALA A 23 -3.74 -53.65 44.49
C ALA A 23 -4.35 -54.90 43.84
N ASP A 24 -5.69 -54.92 43.70
CA ASP A 24 -6.40 -55.99 42.99
C ASP A 24 -6.13 -55.97 41.47
N SER A 25 -5.98 -54.79 40.88
CA SER A 25 -5.60 -54.57 39.47
C SER A 25 -4.98 -53.18 39.26
N ILE A 26 -4.10 -53.06 38.26
CA ILE A 26 -3.50 -51.78 37.86
C ILE A 26 -4.19 -51.27 36.60
N GLU A 27 -4.91 -50.16 36.70
CA GLU A 27 -5.63 -49.53 35.60
C GLU A 27 -5.11 -48.12 35.30
N ASN A 28 -5.07 -47.77 34.01
CA ASN A 28 -4.72 -46.42 33.56
C ASN A 28 -5.96 -45.52 33.60
N MET A 29 -6.12 -44.77 34.68
CA MET A 29 -7.22 -43.82 34.86
C MET A 29 -6.73 -42.38 34.68
N GLY A 30 -7.49 -41.58 33.92
CA GLY A 30 -7.30 -40.13 33.87
C GLY A 30 -7.89 -39.47 35.11
N TYR A 31 -7.11 -38.68 35.84
CA TYR A 31 -7.59 -37.90 36.99
C TYR A 31 -6.93 -36.53 37.06
N THR A 32 -7.56 -35.60 37.78
CA THR A 32 -7.04 -34.25 37.96
C THR A 32 -6.15 -34.19 39.19
N LYS A 33 -4.86 -33.87 38.98
CA LYS A 33 -3.92 -33.57 40.05
C LYS A 33 -3.92 -32.05 40.31
N PRO A 34 -4.05 -31.59 41.57
CA PRO A 34 -3.91 -30.17 41.88
C PRO A 34 -2.49 -29.70 41.55
N ILE A 35 -2.40 -28.53 40.92
CA ILE A 35 -1.12 -27.91 40.59
C ILE A 35 -0.56 -27.26 41.87
N PRO A 36 0.72 -27.49 42.19
CA PRO A 36 1.41 -26.78 43.28
C PRO A 36 1.35 -25.25 43.14
N SER A 37 1.28 -24.53 44.25
CA SER A 37 1.10 -23.07 44.25
C SER A 37 2.23 -22.32 43.55
N ASP A 38 3.47 -22.80 43.66
CA ASP A 38 4.66 -22.25 42.99
C ASP A 38 4.57 -22.37 41.45
N GLN A 39 3.98 -23.45 40.94
CA GLN A 39 3.74 -23.62 39.51
C GLN A 39 2.58 -22.74 39.03
N ILE A 40 1.57 -22.52 39.86
CA ILE A 40 0.47 -21.61 39.54
C ILE A 40 0.97 -20.17 39.37
N GLU A 41 1.89 -19.72 40.22
CA GLU A 41 2.48 -18.38 40.11
C GLU A 41 3.26 -18.20 38.80
N LYS A 42 4.13 -19.16 38.46
CA LYS A 42 4.85 -19.17 37.17
C LYS A 42 3.91 -19.16 35.95
N LEU A 43 2.81 -19.91 36.04
CA LEU A 43 1.79 -19.92 34.97
C LEU A 43 1.09 -18.57 34.83
N LYS A 44 0.82 -17.87 35.94
CA LYS A 44 0.25 -16.51 35.91
C LYS A 44 1.22 -15.51 35.29
N GLU A 45 2.50 -15.57 35.65
CA GLU A 45 3.54 -14.74 35.04
C GLU A 45 3.63 -14.98 33.52
N THR A 46 3.71 -16.25 33.12
CA THR A 46 3.74 -16.64 31.70
C THR A 46 2.51 -16.15 30.94
N LEU A 47 1.33 -16.24 31.56
CA LEU A 47 0.08 -15.76 30.96
C LEU A 47 0.08 -14.24 30.79
N ALA A 48 0.54 -13.50 31.80
CA ALA A 48 0.63 -12.05 31.76
C ALA A 48 1.60 -11.60 30.65
N ASP A 49 2.81 -12.18 30.61
CA ASP A 49 3.82 -11.88 29.61
C ASP A 49 3.35 -12.16 28.18
N ALA A 50 2.71 -13.31 27.97
CA ALA A 50 2.16 -13.67 26.65
C ALA A 50 1.05 -12.70 26.24
N SER A 51 0.22 -12.25 27.18
CA SER A 51 -0.86 -11.31 26.91
C SER A 51 -0.35 -9.92 26.53
N ILE A 52 0.67 -9.42 27.23
CA ILE A 52 1.32 -8.13 26.92
C ILE A 52 1.94 -8.19 25.52
N LYS A 53 2.77 -9.22 25.26
CA LYS A 53 3.41 -9.40 23.94
C LYS A 53 2.39 -9.50 22.82
N LYS A 54 1.28 -10.20 23.05
CA LYS A 54 0.19 -10.28 22.06
C LYS A 54 -0.38 -8.89 21.75
N LEU A 55 -0.67 -8.09 22.77
CA LEU A 55 -1.24 -6.76 22.58
C LEU A 55 -0.30 -5.85 21.79
N GLU A 56 1.00 -5.83 22.14
CA GLU A 56 2.02 -5.06 21.41
C GLU A 56 2.10 -5.46 19.93
N GLN A 57 2.06 -6.77 19.63
CA GLN A 57 2.06 -7.27 18.26
C GLN A 57 0.79 -6.92 17.49
N GLU A 58 -0.38 -6.92 18.14
CA GLU A 58 -1.63 -6.51 17.52
C GLU A 58 -1.64 -5.01 17.17
N GLU A 59 -1.08 -4.16 18.03
CA GLU A 59 -0.93 -2.73 17.77
C GLU A 59 0.06 -2.45 16.63
N ALA A 60 1.24 -3.09 16.66
CA ALA A 60 2.22 -2.99 15.58
C ALA A 60 1.65 -3.45 14.23
N LYS A 61 0.87 -4.54 14.23
CA LYS A 61 0.17 -5.03 13.03
C LYS A 61 -0.84 -4.00 12.50
N LYS A 62 -1.62 -3.36 13.38
CA LYS A 62 -2.58 -2.33 12.96
C LYS A 62 -1.87 -1.15 12.29
N ALA A 63 -0.77 -0.69 12.87
CA ALA A 63 0.05 0.40 12.30
C ALA A 63 0.62 0.01 10.93
N ALA A 64 1.21 -1.18 10.80
CA ALA A 64 1.76 -1.65 9.53
C ALA A 64 0.68 -1.78 8.45
N VAL A 65 -0.50 -2.33 8.79
CA VAL A 65 -1.63 -2.42 7.87
C VAL A 65 -2.10 -1.03 7.41
N GLN A 66 -2.11 -0.05 8.31
CA GLN A 66 -2.45 1.33 7.93
C GLN A 66 -1.44 1.91 6.92
N MET A 67 -0.14 1.74 7.16
CA MET A 67 0.92 2.18 6.25
C MET A 67 0.76 1.56 4.86
N TYR A 68 0.60 0.24 4.78
CA TYR A 68 0.39 -0.44 3.50
C TYR A 68 -0.88 0.02 2.79
N ASN A 69 -1.96 0.28 3.53
CA ASN A 69 -3.19 0.82 2.94
C ASN A 69 -2.99 2.22 2.36
N GLU A 70 -2.18 3.07 2.98
CA GLU A 70 -1.83 4.40 2.46
C GLU A 70 -0.98 4.30 1.19
N GLU A 71 0.02 3.43 1.17
CA GLU A 71 0.83 3.16 -0.04
C GLU A 71 -0.02 2.64 -1.20
N ILE A 72 -0.88 1.65 -0.93
CA ILE A 72 -1.81 1.10 -1.94
C ILE A 72 -2.74 2.19 -2.50
N LYS A 73 -3.23 3.11 -1.66
CA LYS A 73 -4.03 4.25 -2.12
C LYS A 73 -3.22 5.17 -3.03
N GLY A 74 -1.96 5.44 -2.70
CA GLY A 74 -1.04 6.18 -3.55
C GLY A 74 -0.89 5.56 -4.94
N TYR A 75 -0.58 4.26 -5.00
CA TYR A 75 -0.45 3.55 -6.27
C TYR A 75 -1.75 3.52 -7.08
N LYS A 76 -2.92 3.37 -6.42
CA LYS A 76 -4.22 3.44 -7.11
C LYS A 76 -4.44 4.79 -7.79
N LEU A 77 -4.03 5.89 -7.15
CA LEU A 77 -4.14 7.22 -7.73
C LEU A 77 -3.23 7.36 -8.96
N THR A 78 -1.97 6.92 -8.84
CA THR A 78 -1.00 6.93 -9.95
C THR A 78 -1.49 6.09 -11.13
N ILE A 79 -2.02 4.89 -10.86
CA ILE A 79 -2.58 4.01 -11.89
C ILE A 79 -3.75 4.70 -12.59
N LYS A 80 -4.64 5.36 -11.84
CA LYS A 80 -5.78 6.06 -12.40
C LYS A 80 -5.35 7.21 -13.31
N ASP A 81 -4.44 8.08 -12.83
CA ASP A 81 -3.91 9.21 -13.61
C ASP A 81 -3.21 8.73 -14.90
N ALA A 82 -2.37 7.69 -14.80
CA ALA A 82 -1.71 7.10 -15.96
C ALA A 82 -2.73 6.50 -16.95
N ALA A 83 -3.74 5.79 -16.44
CA ALA A 83 -4.79 5.21 -17.28
C ALA A 83 -5.62 6.29 -17.98
N ASP A 84 -5.94 7.39 -17.30
CA ASP A 84 -6.70 8.50 -17.86
C ASP A 84 -5.89 9.21 -18.97
N LYS A 85 -4.58 9.44 -18.75
CA LYS A 85 -3.66 9.97 -19.77
C LYS A 85 -3.51 9.03 -20.98
N LEU A 86 -3.43 7.72 -20.75
CA LEU A 86 -3.34 6.73 -21.83
C LEU A 86 -4.64 6.67 -22.65
N LYS A 87 -5.81 6.78 -22.01
CA LYS A 87 -7.10 6.84 -22.69
C LYS A 87 -7.26 8.11 -23.51
N SER A 88 -6.92 9.26 -22.94
CA SER A 88 -7.04 10.53 -23.65
C SER A 88 -6.01 10.67 -24.78
N LYS A 89 -4.88 9.94 -24.72
CA LYS A 89 -3.69 10.12 -25.57
C LYS A 89 -3.24 11.59 -25.66
N SER A 90 -3.65 12.40 -24.69
CA SER A 90 -3.52 13.84 -24.72
C SER A 90 -3.36 14.35 -23.30
N THR A 91 -2.28 15.09 -23.09
CA THR A 91 -2.02 15.80 -21.85
C THR A 91 -2.43 17.25 -22.04
N TYR A 92 -3.15 17.81 -21.07
CA TYR A 92 -3.44 19.23 -21.07
C TYR A 92 -2.15 20.01 -20.83
N VAL A 93 -1.60 20.62 -21.88
CA VAL A 93 -0.39 21.44 -21.83
C VAL A 93 -0.81 22.90 -22.01
N LYS A 94 -0.34 23.77 -21.12
CA LYS A 94 -0.49 25.22 -21.24
C LYS A 94 0.87 25.83 -21.56
N GLU A 95 1.16 25.94 -22.85
CA GLU A 95 2.42 26.49 -23.37
C GLU A 95 2.16 27.69 -24.30
N PRO A 96 3.17 28.56 -24.54
CA PRO A 96 3.05 29.64 -25.50
C PRO A 96 2.71 29.09 -26.90
N CYS A 97 1.52 29.42 -27.41
CA CYS A 97 1.12 29.12 -28.78
C CYS A 97 1.27 30.37 -29.65
N TYR A 98 1.90 30.23 -30.81
CA TYR A 98 2.18 31.31 -31.74
C TYR A 98 1.03 31.47 -32.73
N LYS A 99 0.45 32.66 -32.78
CA LYS A 99 -0.67 32.99 -33.68
C LYS A 99 -0.13 33.46 -35.02
N ILE A 100 -0.49 32.76 -36.10
CA ILE A 100 -0.14 33.12 -37.47
C ILE A 100 -1.43 33.39 -38.24
N ILE A 101 -1.44 34.48 -39.00
CA ILE A 101 -2.59 34.92 -39.80
C ILE A 101 -2.23 34.73 -41.27
N ASP A 102 -2.96 33.87 -41.96
CA ASP A 102 -2.86 33.72 -43.40
C ASP A 102 -3.88 34.66 -44.08
N GLN A 103 -3.34 35.68 -44.74
CA GLN A 103 -4.13 36.69 -45.45
C GLN A 103 -4.76 36.15 -46.74
N GLN A 104 -4.17 35.13 -47.37
CA GLN A 104 -4.68 34.56 -48.62
C GLN A 104 -5.91 33.70 -48.37
N THR A 105 -5.84 32.82 -47.36
CA THR A 105 -6.94 31.91 -47.01
C THR A 105 -7.90 32.51 -45.97
N ARG A 106 -7.59 33.70 -45.44
CA ARG A 106 -8.34 34.41 -44.37
C ARG A 106 -8.53 33.56 -43.12
N GLN A 107 -7.49 32.83 -42.71
CA GLN A 107 -7.52 31.94 -41.56
C GLN A 107 -6.42 32.28 -40.55
N VAL A 108 -6.69 31.95 -39.29
CA VAL A 108 -5.76 32.10 -38.18
C VAL A 108 -5.48 30.74 -37.58
N GLY A 109 -4.20 30.36 -37.56
CA GLY A 109 -3.71 29.15 -36.92
C GLY A 109 -2.91 29.47 -35.67
N TYR A 110 -3.10 28.68 -34.62
CA TYR A 110 -2.29 28.71 -33.41
C TYR A 110 -1.36 27.50 -33.41
N TYR A 111 -0.05 27.74 -33.38
CA TYR A 111 0.97 26.71 -33.51
C TYR A 111 1.77 26.55 -32.22
N THR A 112 2.17 25.33 -31.90
CA THR A 112 3.16 25.08 -30.83
C THR A 112 4.56 25.55 -31.26
N LYS A 113 5.51 25.60 -30.32
CA LYS A 113 6.93 25.85 -30.62
C LYS A 113 7.54 24.91 -31.65
N GLU A 114 6.97 23.71 -31.79
CA GLU A 114 7.39 22.67 -32.74
C GLU A 114 6.73 22.83 -34.12
N GLY A 115 5.87 23.85 -34.30
CA GLY A 115 5.18 24.11 -35.55
C GLY A 115 3.94 23.26 -35.79
N THR A 116 3.42 22.58 -34.76
CA THR A 116 2.17 21.80 -34.86
C THR A 116 0.96 22.70 -34.69
N LEU A 117 -0.03 22.60 -35.58
CA LEU A 117 -1.28 23.37 -35.50
C LEU A 117 -2.19 22.83 -34.39
N VAL A 118 -2.49 23.67 -33.40
CA VAL A 118 -3.32 23.34 -32.23
C VAL A 118 -4.78 23.73 -32.45
N TYR A 119 -5.02 24.88 -33.07
CA TYR A 119 -6.36 25.42 -33.26
C TYR A 119 -6.40 26.33 -34.49
N GLN A 120 -7.51 26.28 -35.22
CA GLN A 120 -7.71 27.07 -36.43
C GLN A 120 -9.10 27.70 -36.43
N ARG A 121 -9.19 28.95 -36.89
CA ARG A 121 -10.45 29.66 -37.08
C ARG A 121 -10.36 30.65 -38.23
N ALA A 122 -11.51 31.18 -38.67
CA ALA A 122 -11.54 32.30 -39.60
C ALA A 122 -10.89 33.55 -38.98
N ALA A 123 -10.18 34.31 -39.82
CA ALA A 123 -9.58 35.58 -39.44
C ALA A 123 -10.66 36.65 -39.25
N ARG A 124 -10.55 37.39 -38.16
CA ARG A 124 -11.42 38.54 -37.90
C ARG A 124 -11.00 39.72 -38.79
N HIS A 125 -11.91 40.67 -38.98
CA HIS A 125 -11.73 41.77 -39.93
C HIS A 125 -10.58 42.72 -39.53
N ASP A 126 -10.39 42.93 -38.24
CA ASP A 126 -9.27 43.65 -37.63
C ASP A 126 -7.93 42.93 -37.82
N GLU A 127 -7.92 41.59 -37.79
CA GLU A 127 -6.72 40.76 -37.96
C GLU A 127 -6.22 40.70 -39.41
N LEU A 128 -7.09 40.98 -40.37
CA LEU A 128 -6.78 41.04 -41.81
C LEU A 128 -6.25 42.42 -42.23
N GLN A 129 -6.21 43.39 -41.32
CA GLN A 129 -5.67 44.71 -41.63
C GLN A 129 -4.17 44.59 -41.92
N PRO A 130 -3.68 45.14 -43.05
CA PRO A 130 -2.28 45.04 -43.41
C PRO A 130 -1.42 45.80 -42.38
N ASN A 131 -0.66 45.08 -41.57
CA ASN A 131 0.45 45.67 -40.84
C ASN A 131 1.48 46.19 -41.86
N ILE A 132 1.87 47.45 -41.69
CA ILE A 132 2.73 48.23 -42.61
C ILE A 132 4.12 47.57 -42.79
N PHE A 133 4.53 46.69 -41.88
CA PHE A 133 5.78 45.94 -41.95
C PHE A 133 5.52 44.47 -42.27
N LYS A 134 5.51 44.13 -43.57
CA LYS A 134 5.52 42.75 -44.03
C LYS A 134 6.93 42.18 -43.90
N PHE A 135 7.09 41.12 -43.10
CA PHE A 135 8.24 40.22 -43.24
C PHE A 135 8.05 39.50 -44.57
N ASN A 136 8.95 39.75 -45.53
CA ASN A 136 8.87 39.20 -46.87
C ASN A 136 9.59 37.83 -46.88
N PRO A 137 8.89 36.68 -46.96
CA PRO A 137 9.55 35.36 -46.97
C PRO A 137 10.26 35.05 -48.30
N ALA A 138 10.18 35.93 -49.31
CA ALA A 138 10.73 35.73 -50.65
C ALA A 138 12.18 36.24 -50.82
N LYS A 139 13.07 35.98 -49.87
CA LYS A 139 14.52 36.11 -50.06
C LYS A 139 15.25 34.83 -49.64
N THR A 140 14.92 33.72 -50.28
CA THR A 140 15.89 32.64 -50.49
C THR A 140 16.79 33.07 -51.65
N GLY A 141 17.95 33.62 -51.33
CA GLY A 141 18.97 33.94 -52.31
C GLY A 141 19.64 32.67 -52.80
N THR A 142 19.46 32.37 -54.09
CA THR A 142 20.41 31.74 -55.02
C THR A 142 19.69 31.59 -56.36
N ASP A 143 20.09 32.37 -57.36
CA ASP A 143 20.78 31.79 -58.51
C ASP A 143 21.48 32.90 -59.30
N ASP A 144 22.81 32.78 -59.32
CA ASP A 144 23.73 33.49 -60.20
C ASP A 144 23.65 32.91 -61.62
N LYS A 145 23.78 33.83 -62.60
CA LYS A 145 23.98 33.69 -64.06
C LYS A 145 22.76 33.73 -64.97
#